data_AF-B4M7K4-F1
#
_entry.id   AF-B4M7K4-F1
#
_cell.length_a   1.000
_cell.length_b   1.000
_cell.length_c   1.000
_cell.angle_alpha   90.00
_cell.angle_beta   90.00
_cell.angle_gamma   90.00
#
_symmetry.space_group_name_H-M   'P 1'
#
loop_
_entity.id
_entity.type
_entity.pdbx_description
1 polymer ?
#
loop_
_entity_poly.entity_id
_entity_poly.type
_entity_poly.pdbx_seq_one_letter_code
_entity_poly.pdbx_strand_id
1 'polypeptide(L)'
;MVEEVGCLRQTGGIGILAGMPTPSTSSATGSTAAVAAGVSGPNTATGTNHHQHQQQHQHQQQQQFHHHHHQHQLASNMSMLNVKSGAGGRYLWTDRELLMHLQNYTPLILLIDFVEKTRTKRFYESSERYEILMLVFIMRKGAPFCENKRFPAEYWVNLSVGPVAEAFDRLQAAIDIPDPQLPIHMSVTDLTTWKEMFDSAMIDIRRFAYHTDPMQLADVGVYNRITFEQRFAMQWQE
;
A
#
# COMPACT_ATOMS: atom_id res chain seq x y z
N MET A 1 3.91 19.25 17.72
CA MET A 1 4.90 18.72 16.76
C MET A 1 5.05 17.25 17.09
N VAL A 2 4.51 16.36 16.25
CA VAL A 2 4.51 14.91 16.46
C VAL A 2 5.59 14.34 15.56
N GLU A 3 6.66 13.81 16.14
CA GLU A 3 7.69 13.09 15.40
C GLU A 3 7.26 11.63 15.25
N GLU A 4 6.89 11.24 14.02
CA GLU A 4 6.76 9.84 13.63
C GLU A 4 8.15 9.28 13.32
N VAL A 5 8.71 8.50 14.26
CA VAL A 5 9.84 7.62 13.97
C VAL A 5 9.29 6.27 13.51
N GLY A 6 9.03 6.18 12.20
CA GLY A 6 8.76 4.91 11.53
C GLY A 6 10.00 4.02 11.55
N CYS A 7 9.83 2.74 11.88
CA CYS A 7 10.87 1.73 11.72
C CYS A 7 11.02 1.45 10.21
N LEU A 8 11.93 2.19 9.58
CA LEU A 8 12.27 2.06 8.17
C LEU A 8 13.23 0.89 7.97
N ARG A 9 12.91 0.01 7.00
CA ARG A 9 13.79 -0.63 5.99
C ARG A 9 13.13 -1.92 5.48
N GLN A 10 13.33 -2.44 4.28
CA GLN A 10 14.03 -2.09 3.04
C GLN A 10 13.90 -3.35 2.18
N THR A 11 13.20 -3.34 1.02
CA THR A 11 13.57 -4.07 -0.23
C THR A 11 12.47 -4.04 -1.30
N GLY A 12 12.87 -3.70 -2.55
CA GLY A 12 12.23 -4.02 -3.85
C GLY A 12 10.83 -3.47 -4.12
N GLY A 13 10.57 -2.48 -4.98
CA GLY A 13 11.23 -2.18 -6.25
C GLY A 13 10.51 -2.86 -7.43
N ILE A 14 9.22 -2.57 -7.66
CA ILE A 14 8.56 -2.74 -8.96
C ILE A 14 7.76 -1.47 -9.25
N GLY A 15 8.31 -0.63 -10.13
CA GLY A 15 7.60 0.51 -10.68
C GLY A 15 6.66 0.03 -11.80
N ILE A 16 5.36 0.26 -11.64
CA ILE A 16 4.41 0.18 -12.76
C ILE A 16 4.28 1.61 -13.32
N LEU A 17 4.79 1.78 -14.53
CA LEU A 17 4.59 2.96 -15.38
C LEU A 17 3.12 3.02 -15.82
N ALA A 18 2.33 3.90 -15.20
CA ALA A 18 1.02 4.29 -15.73
C ALA A 18 1.22 5.37 -16.81
N GLY A 19 1.29 4.94 -18.07
CA GLY A 19 1.23 5.84 -19.22
C GLY A 19 -0.22 6.26 -19.51
N MET A 20 -0.50 7.56 -19.41
CA MET A 20 -1.72 8.19 -19.91
C MET A 20 -1.75 8.17 -21.45
N PRO A 21 -2.83 7.73 -22.12
CA PRO A 21 -3.07 8.08 -23.51
C PRO A 21 -3.91 9.36 -23.60
N THR A 22 -3.40 10.33 -24.34
CA THR A 22 -4.09 11.54 -24.78
C THR A 22 -5.12 11.24 -25.89
N PRO A 23 -6.22 12.00 -25.98
CA PRO A 23 -7.24 11.79 -27.00
C PRO A 23 -6.81 12.39 -28.35
N SER A 24 -6.93 11.61 -29.42
CA SER A 24 -6.85 12.10 -30.80
C SER A 24 -8.23 12.01 -31.45
N THR A 25 -8.78 13.17 -31.77
CA THR A 25 -9.96 13.38 -32.60
C THR A 25 -9.54 13.52 -34.07
N SER A 26 -10.17 12.77 -34.98
CA SER A 26 -10.86 13.29 -36.18
C SER A 26 -11.27 12.19 -37.18
N SER A 27 -12.59 12.05 -37.33
CA SER A 27 -13.39 11.90 -38.57
C SER A 27 -12.87 11.11 -39.77
N ALA A 28 -13.68 10.15 -40.26
CA ALA A 28 -14.29 10.24 -41.60
C ALA A 28 -15.35 9.16 -41.85
N THR A 29 -16.40 9.60 -42.54
CA THR A 29 -17.64 8.93 -42.92
C THR A 29 -17.48 8.20 -44.27
N GLY A 30 -18.11 7.02 -44.41
CA GLY A 30 -18.87 6.62 -45.61
C GLY A 30 -18.15 6.24 -46.92
N SER A 31 -18.20 4.94 -47.21
CA SER A 31 -18.68 4.30 -48.45
C SER A 31 -18.15 4.73 -49.84
N THR A 32 -17.54 3.81 -50.60
CA THR A 32 -18.02 3.27 -51.91
C THR A 32 -16.95 2.44 -52.64
N ALA A 33 -17.40 1.69 -53.65
CA ALA A 33 -16.87 0.46 -54.20
C ALA A 33 -15.83 0.57 -55.35
N ALA A 34 -15.09 -0.54 -55.50
CA ALA A 34 -14.37 -1.14 -56.64
C ALA A 34 -14.34 -0.45 -58.02
N VAL A 35 -13.14 -0.41 -58.66
CA VAL A 35 -12.87 -0.78 -60.07
C VAL A 35 -11.39 -1.23 -60.27
N ALA A 36 -11.20 -2.04 -61.32
CA ALA A 36 -10.13 -2.95 -61.74
C ALA A 36 -8.75 -2.42 -62.25
N ALA A 37 -7.79 -3.37 -62.25
CA ALA A 37 -6.79 -3.75 -63.29
C ALA A 37 -5.58 -2.87 -63.67
N GLY A 38 -4.37 -3.45 -63.49
CA GLY A 38 -3.51 -3.84 -64.64
C GLY A 38 -2.19 -3.09 -64.91
N VAL A 39 -1.09 -3.88 -65.01
CA VAL A 39 0.06 -3.78 -65.96
C VAL A 39 1.40 -3.12 -65.50
N SER A 40 2.42 -4.00 -65.38
CA SER A 40 3.84 -4.00 -65.85
C SER A 40 4.83 -2.81 -65.67
N GLY A 41 6.07 -3.12 -65.22
CA GLY A 41 7.25 -2.23 -65.00
C GLY A 41 8.02 -1.82 -66.28
N PRO A 42 9.37 -1.60 -66.30
CA PRO A 42 10.42 -1.56 -65.24
C PRO A 42 11.44 -0.37 -65.34
N ASN A 43 12.52 -0.44 -64.54
CA ASN A 43 13.93 -0.01 -64.79
C ASN A 43 14.54 1.35 -64.30
N THR A 44 15.68 1.19 -63.56
CA THR A 44 16.98 1.96 -63.57
C THR A 44 17.00 3.45 -63.17
N ALA A 45 18.01 4.06 -62.52
CA ALA A 45 19.36 3.69 -62.05
C ALA A 45 19.96 4.81 -61.16
N THR A 46 21.08 4.49 -60.47
CA THR A 46 22.25 5.33 -60.11
C THR A 46 22.14 6.49 -59.10
N GLY A 47 23.09 6.56 -58.15
CA GLY A 47 23.38 7.79 -57.40
C GLY A 47 24.18 7.65 -56.10
N THR A 48 25.49 7.51 -56.23
CA THR A 48 26.58 7.51 -55.24
C THR A 48 26.64 8.79 -54.36
N ASN A 49 26.93 8.70 -53.05
CA ASN A 49 28.09 9.39 -52.43
C ASN A 49 28.26 9.16 -50.90
N HIS A 50 29.53 9.21 -50.51
CA HIS A 50 30.14 8.86 -49.23
C HIS A 50 30.63 10.14 -48.50
N HIS A 51 30.64 10.08 -47.17
CA HIS A 51 31.58 10.73 -46.23
C HIS A 51 31.73 12.26 -46.19
N GLN A 52 31.37 12.86 -45.04
CA GLN A 52 32.26 13.68 -44.19
C GLN A 52 31.49 14.31 -43.00
N HIS A 53 31.77 13.87 -41.78
CA HIS A 53 32.15 14.74 -40.64
C HIS A 53 32.20 13.90 -39.35
N GLN A 54 33.41 13.47 -39.03
CA GLN A 54 33.78 12.87 -37.75
C GLN A 54 34.87 13.76 -37.17
N GLN A 55 34.51 14.72 -36.31
CA GLN A 55 35.42 15.39 -35.37
C GLN A 55 34.64 16.39 -34.49
N GLN A 56 34.03 15.91 -33.39
CA GLN A 56 33.69 16.79 -32.26
C GLN A 56 33.38 16.04 -30.95
N HIS A 57 34.14 14.98 -30.64
CA HIS A 57 34.06 14.30 -29.34
C HIS A 57 35.44 14.20 -28.71
N GLN A 58 35.90 15.27 -28.06
CA GLN A 58 37.03 15.15 -27.14
C GLN A 58 37.20 16.26 -26.08
N HIS A 59 36.17 17.02 -25.69
CA HIS A 59 36.34 18.08 -24.68
C HIS A 59 35.33 18.08 -23.51
N GLN A 60 34.72 16.94 -23.17
CA GLN A 60 33.77 16.87 -22.06
C GLN A 60 34.10 15.83 -20.97
N GLN A 61 35.37 15.46 -20.83
CA GLN A 61 35.80 14.43 -19.87
C GLN A 61 36.83 14.90 -18.84
N GLN A 62 36.78 16.18 -18.44
CA GLN A 62 37.72 16.73 -17.44
C GLN A 62 37.10 17.50 -16.27
N GLN A 63 35.81 17.33 -15.98
CA GLN A 63 35.16 17.94 -14.80
C GLN A 63 34.66 16.95 -13.73
N GLN A 64 35.04 15.67 -13.79
CA GLN A 64 34.55 14.67 -12.82
C GLN A 64 35.49 14.33 -11.65
N PHE A 65 36.68 14.94 -11.56
CA PHE A 65 37.68 14.56 -10.55
C PHE A 65 37.77 15.45 -9.30
N HIS A 66 36.89 16.46 -9.13
CA HIS A 66 36.97 17.38 -7.98
C HIS A 66 35.82 17.27 -6.96
N HIS A 67 34.89 16.32 -7.09
CA HIS A 67 33.77 16.19 -6.16
C HIS A 67 33.89 15.03 -5.15
N HIS A 68 34.94 14.21 -5.21
CA HIS A 68 35.04 13.02 -4.35
C HIS A 68 35.73 13.22 -3.00
N HIS A 69 36.28 14.40 -2.70
CA HIS A 69 37.00 14.60 -1.44
C HIS A 69 36.21 15.26 -0.30
N HIS A 70 35.02 15.82 -0.55
CA HIS A 70 34.22 16.47 0.50
C HIS A 70 33.11 15.60 1.11
N GLN A 71 32.83 14.42 0.57
CA GLN A 71 31.75 13.56 1.08
C GLN A 71 32.19 12.61 2.22
N HIS A 72 33.50 12.53 2.52
CA HIS A 72 34.01 11.69 3.61
C HIS A 72 34.07 12.37 4.98
N GLN A 73 33.86 13.68 5.10
CA GLN A 73 33.87 14.37 6.40
C GLN A 73 32.51 14.44 7.11
N LEU A 74 31.39 14.15 6.43
CA LEU A 74 30.07 14.11 7.07
C LEU A 74 29.65 12.70 7.53
N ALA A 75 30.35 11.65 7.08
CA ALA A 75 30.09 10.28 7.52
C ALA A 75 30.75 9.92 8.86
N SER A 76 31.81 10.63 9.27
CA SER A 76 32.52 10.36 10.54
C SER A 76 31.86 10.98 11.78
N ASN A 77 30.90 11.91 11.62
CA ASN A 77 30.22 12.56 12.76
C ASN A 77 28.83 11.98 13.09
N MET A 78 28.33 11.00 12.34
CA MET A 78 27.11 10.27 12.72
C MET A 78 27.38 8.99 13.53
N SER A 79 28.65 8.70 13.84
CA SER A 79 29.07 7.54 14.64
C SER A 79 29.08 7.79 16.15
N MET A 80 28.52 8.92 16.63
CA MET A 80 28.53 9.32 18.05
C MET A 80 27.16 9.85 18.53
N LEU A 81 26.06 9.37 17.95
CA LEU A 81 24.78 9.32 18.68
C LEU A 81 24.66 7.96 19.38
N ASN A 82 25.70 7.62 20.14
CA ASN A 82 25.58 6.71 21.26
C ASN A 82 24.77 7.46 22.32
N VAL A 83 23.45 7.49 22.15
CA VAL A 83 22.50 7.92 23.18
C VAL A 83 22.64 6.92 24.32
N LYS A 84 23.60 7.18 25.20
CA LYS A 84 23.64 6.58 26.52
C LYS A 84 22.55 7.28 27.36
N SER A 85 21.29 7.04 27.00
CA SER A 85 20.18 7.15 27.94
C SER A 85 20.01 5.76 28.54
N GLY A 86 20.43 5.62 29.80
CA GLY A 86 20.18 4.41 30.58
C GLY A 86 18.67 4.11 30.66
N ALA A 87 18.34 2.82 30.76
CA ALA A 87 16.99 2.22 30.64
C ALA A 87 16.52 1.91 29.19
N GLY A 88 17.42 1.38 28.36
CA GLY A 88 17.04 0.81 27.07
C GLY A 88 16.68 -0.66 27.25
N GLY A 89 15.42 -0.94 27.59
CA GLY A 89 14.97 -2.33 27.66
C GLY A 89 14.84 -2.98 26.27
N ARG A 90 14.73 -4.31 26.26
CA ARG A 90 14.56 -5.09 25.02
C ARG A 90 13.62 -6.27 25.21
N TYR A 91 12.95 -6.68 24.13
CA TYR A 91 12.23 -7.94 24.13
C TYR A 91 13.16 -9.13 23.93
N LEU A 92 12.95 -10.20 24.71
CA LEU A 92 13.41 -11.54 24.38
C LEU A 92 12.41 -12.18 23.41
N TRP A 93 12.80 -12.34 22.15
CA TRP A 93 11.96 -12.92 21.12
C TRP A 93 12.05 -14.44 21.20
N THR A 94 10.96 -15.08 21.61
CA THR A 94 10.85 -16.54 21.66
C THR A 94 10.42 -17.12 20.31
N ASP A 95 9.57 -16.42 19.56
CA ASP A 95 9.12 -16.80 18.21
C ASP A 95 9.23 -15.60 17.25
N ARG A 96 10.39 -15.50 16.59
CA ARG A 96 10.69 -14.37 15.70
C ARG A 96 9.90 -14.42 14.40
N GLU A 97 9.65 -15.60 13.85
CA GLU A 97 9.00 -15.73 12.54
C GLU A 97 7.54 -15.28 12.61
N LEU A 98 6.81 -15.70 13.64
CA LEU A 98 5.43 -15.28 13.84
C LEU A 98 5.32 -13.75 13.96
N LEU A 99 6.18 -13.12 14.77
CA LEU A 99 6.17 -11.68 15.01
C LEU A 99 6.49 -10.86 13.75
N MET A 100 7.29 -11.41 12.84
CA MET A 100 7.59 -10.76 11.56
C MET A 100 6.38 -10.66 10.62
N HIS A 101 5.32 -11.45 10.83
CA HIS A 101 4.09 -11.35 10.05
C HIS A 101 3.11 -10.31 10.61
N LEU A 102 3.35 -9.81 11.82
CA LEU A 102 2.50 -8.82 12.50
C LEU A 102 2.95 -7.40 12.12
N GLN A 103 2.74 -7.00 10.87
CA GLN A 103 3.26 -5.73 10.33
C GLN A 103 2.25 -4.59 10.37
N ASN A 104 0.96 -4.91 10.21
CA ASN A 104 -0.13 -3.95 10.11
C ASN A 104 -0.91 -3.89 11.42
N TYR A 105 -0.98 -2.71 12.00
CA TYR A 105 -1.71 -2.40 13.22
C TYR A 105 -2.43 -1.06 13.14
N THR A 106 -3.43 -0.87 13.98
CA THR A 106 -4.05 0.45 14.21
C THR A 106 -4.40 0.63 15.69
N PRO A 107 -4.30 1.84 16.27
CA PRO A 107 -4.87 2.11 17.59
C PRO A 107 -6.38 1.78 17.61
N LEU A 108 -6.87 1.19 18.70
CA LEU A 108 -8.30 0.83 18.83
C LEU A 108 -9.24 2.01 18.61
N ILE A 109 -8.83 3.22 19.02
CA ILE A 109 -9.61 4.44 18.78
C ILE A 109 -9.86 4.72 17.30
N LEU A 110 -8.90 4.40 16.41
CA LEU A 110 -9.08 4.59 14.97
C LEU A 110 -10.02 3.54 14.38
N LEU A 111 -10.06 2.32 14.95
CA LEU A 111 -11.06 1.32 14.57
C LEU A 111 -12.47 1.77 14.94
N ILE A 112 -12.64 2.36 16.13
CA ILE A 112 -13.92 2.94 16.59
C ILE A 112 -14.34 4.08 15.65
N ASP A 113 -13.42 5.00 15.34
CA ASP A 113 -13.68 6.10 14.39
C ASP A 113 -14.09 5.58 13.01
N PHE A 114 -13.45 4.51 12.53
CA PHE A 114 -13.81 3.86 11.28
C PHE A 114 -15.23 3.31 11.29
N VAL A 115 -15.62 2.60 12.36
CA VAL A 115 -16.98 2.06 12.52
C VAL A 115 -18.01 3.18 12.51
N GLU A 116 -17.77 4.26 13.23
CA GLU A 116 -18.70 5.40 13.30
C GLU A 116 -18.80 6.15 11.96
N LYS A 117 -17.67 6.37 11.27
CA LYS A 117 -17.66 7.01 9.94
C LYS A 117 -18.36 6.16 8.88
N THR A 118 -18.20 4.85 8.93
CA THR A 118 -18.76 3.93 7.91
C THR A 118 -20.26 3.70 8.11
N ARG A 119 -20.78 3.86 9.34
CA ARG A 119 -22.19 3.60 9.67
C ARG A 119 -23.19 4.39 8.81
N THR A 120 -22.83 5.59 8.36
CA THR A 120 -23.72 6.46 7.58
C THR A 120 -23.42 6.45 6.08
N LYS A 121 -22.47 5.65 5.61
CA LYS A 121 -22.09 5.55 4.20
C LYS A 121 -23.05 4.63 3.44
N ARG A 122 -23.31 4.96 2.18
CA ARG A 122 -24.10 4.17 1.23
C ARG A 122 -23.13 3.36 0.36
N PHE A 123 -22.99 2.08 0.70
CA PHE A 123 -22.05 1.19 0.02
C PHE A 123 -22.29 1.04 -1.50
N TYR A 124 -23.49 1.36 -2.01
CA TYR A 124 -23.79 1.28 -3.44
C TYR A 124 -23.23 2.46 -4.24
N GLU A 125 -22.90 3.59 -3.60
CA GLU A 125 -22.28 4.74 -4.25
C GLU A 125 -20.77 4.50 -4.44
N SER A 126 -20.30 4.55 -5.69
CA SER A 126 -18.88 4.29 -6.00
C SER A 126 -17.91 5.22 -5.27
N SER A 127 -18.30 6.48 -5.05
CA SER A 127 -17.50 7.46 -4.28
C SER A 127 -17.37 7.07 -2.82
N GLU A 128 -18.43 6.57 -2.19
CA GLU A 128 -18.41 6.15 -0.79
C GLU A 128 -17.68 4.81 -0.62
N ARG A 129 -17.77 3.89 -1.59
CA ARG A 129 -16.92 2.67 -1.60
C ARG A 129 -15.44 3.02 -1.63
N TYR A 130 -15.05 3.96 -2.49
CA TYR A 130 -13.68 4.43 -2.56
C TYR A 130 -13.23 5.05 -1.23
N GLU A 131 -14.07 5.85 -0.59
CA GLU A 131 -13.76 6.44 0.72
C GLU A 131 -13.57 5.36 1.81
N ILE A 132 -14.44 4.35 1.86
CA ILE A 132 -14.30 3.23 2.80
C ILE A 132 -12.98 2.50 2.56
N LEU A 133 -12.63 2.20 1.29
CA LEU A 133 -11.37 1.57 0.94
C LEU A 133 -10.15 2.40 1.38
N MET A 134 -10.20 3.72 1.19
CA MET A 134 -9.16 4.63 1.65
C MET A 134 -9.01 4.63 3.18
N LEU A 135 -10.13 4.60 3.91
CA LEU A 135 -10.08 4.51 5.38
C LEU A 135 -9.44 3.19 5.83
N VAL A 136 -9.78 2.06 5.20
CA VAL A 136 -9.13 0.76 5.48
C VAL A 136 -7.62 0.83 5.26
N PHE A 137 -7.18 1.48 4.18
CA PHE A 137 -5.76 1.62 3.86
C PHE A 137 -5.02 2.50 4.88
N ILE A 138 -5.56 3.67 5.22
CA ILE A 138 -4.93 4.64 6.14
C ILE A 138 -4.80 4.09 7.56
N MET A 139 -5.70 3.19 7.97
CA MET A 139 -5.61 2.55 9.27
C MET A 139 -4.45 1.56 9.40
N ARG A 140 -3.96 0.96 8.30
CA ARG A 140 -2.86 -0.01 8.35
C ARG A 140 -1.53 0.70 8.60
N LYS A 141 -1.19 0.88 9.87
CA LYS A 141 0.09 1.44 10.34
C LYS A 141 1.09 0.32 10.64
N GLY A 142 2.37 0.67 10.75
CA GLY A 142 3.41 -0.26 11.17
C GLY A 142 3.20 -0.78 12.61
N ALA A 143 3.82 -1.93 12.91
CA ALA A 143 3.81 -2.52 14.24
C ALA A 143 4.22 -1.51 15.33
N PRO A 144 3.47 -1.43 16.45
CA PRO A 144 3.77 -0.49 17.52
C PRO A 144 4.91 -0.94 18.44
N PHE A 145 5.57 -2.05 18.11
CA PHE A 145 6.64 -2.68 18.88
C PHE A 145 7.80 -3.08 17.95
N CYS A 146 8.99 -3.22 18.54
CA CYS A 146 10.13 -3.88 17.93
C CYS A 146 11.06 -4.38 19.04
N GLU A 147 12.21 -4.95 18.70
CA GLU A 147 13.15 -5.50 19.68
C GLU A 147 13.48 -4.50 20.80
N ASN A 148 13.70 -3.23 20.44
CA ASN A 148 14.06 -2.15 21.37
C ASN A 148 12.89 -1.20 21.69
N LYS A 149 11.65 -1.61 21.37
CA LYS A 149 10.44 -0.80 21.62
C LYS A 149 9.33 -1.69 22.19
N ARG A 150 9.04 -1.50 23.47
CA ARG A 150 7.99 -2.22 24.18
C ARG A 150 6.61 -1.90 23.61
N PHE A 151 5.72 -2.88 23.59
CA PHE A 151 4.33 -2.71 23.17
C PHE A 151 3.62 -1.64 24.04
N PRO A 152 2.78 -0.77 23.44
CA PRO A 152 2.08 0.29 24.17
C PRO A 152 1.12 -0.21 25.25
N ALA A 153 0.82 0.64 26.22
CA ALA A 153 -0.14 0.31 27.28
C ALA A 153 -1.59 0.36 26.76
N GLU A 154 -1.85 1.20 25.76
CA GLU A 154 -3.13 1.34 25.09
C GLU A 154 -3.43 0.13 24.19
N TYR A 155 -4.70 -0.01 23.80
CA TYR A 155 -5.13 -1.06 22.89
C TYR A 155 -4.77 -0.76 21.43
N TRP A 156 -4.20 -1.76 20.78
CA TRP A 156 -3.86 -1.79 19.37
C TRP A 156 -4.45 -3.03 18.72
N VAL A 157 -4.93 -2.85 17.50
CA VAL A 157 -5.64 -3.85 16.71
C VAL A 157 -4.69 -4.36 15.65
N ASN A 158 -4.48 -5.68 15.61
CA ASN A 158 -3.75 -6.35 14.54
C ASN A 158 -4.61 -6.43 13.28
N LEU A 159 -4.09 -5.90 12.18
CA LEU A 159 -4.71 -5.91 10.84
C LEU A 159 -3.95 -6.83 9.88
N SER A 160 -2.98 -7.61 10.36
CA SER A 160 -2.17 -8.52 9.54
C SER A 160 -2.78 -9.91 9.45
N VAL A 161 -3.25 -10.44 10.58
CA VAL A 161 -3.77 -11.82 10.71
C VAL A 161 -4.86 -11.90 11.78
N GLY A 162 -5.69 -12.92 11.69
CA GLY A 162 -6.72 -13.24 12.68
C GLY A 162 -8.09 -12.59 12.38
N PRO A 163 -9.05 -12.73 13.31
CA PRO A 163 -10.46 -12.44 13.05
C PRO A 163 -10.74 -11.01 12.57
N VAL A 164 -10.05 -10.01 13.12
CA VAL A 164 -10.22 -8.62 12.67
C VAL A 164 -9.67 -8.43 11.25
N ALA A 165 -8.49 -8.96 10.94
CA ALA A 165 -7.91 -8.86 9.60
C ALA A 165 -8.82 -9.53 8.55
N GLU A 166 -9.32 -10.73 8.85
CA GLU A 166 -10.27 -11.45 8.00
C GLU A 166 -11.58 -10.69 7.78
N ALA A 167 -12.08 -9.99 8.80
CA ALA A 167 -13.27 -9.15 8.65
C ALA A 167 -13.02 -7.94 7.73
N PHE A 168 -11.83 -7.34 7.78
CA PHE A 168 -11.42 -6.30 6.83
C PHE A 168 -11.22 -6.83 5.42
N ASP A 169 -10.76 -8.07 5.25
CA ASP A 169 -10.63 -8.70 3.93
C ASP A 169 -12.02 -9.00 3.33
N ARG A 170 -12.96 -9.49 4.15
CA ARG A 170 -14.38 -9.63 3.75
C ARG A 170 -15.01 -8.28 3.38
N LEU A 171 -14.72 -7.22 4.13
CA LEU A 171 -15.22 -5.88 3.82
C LEU A 171 -14.67 -5.37 2.49
N GLN A 172 -13.35 -5.52 2.26
CA GLN A 172 -12.71 -5.13 1.00
C GLN A 172 -13.33 -5.89 -0.19
N ALA A 173 -13.56 -7.18 -0.05
CA ALA A 173 -14.26 -7.96 -1.07
C ALA A 173 -15.68 -7.42 -1.30
N ALA A 174 -16.44 -7.12 -0.24
CA ALA A 174 -17.81 -6.63 -0.34
C ALA A 174 -17.96 -5.24 -0.99
N ILE A 175 -16.89 -4.43 -1.02
CA ILE A 175 -16.89 -3.12 -1.69
C ILE A 175 -16.21 -3.13 -3.06
N ASP A 176 -15.62 -4.25 -3.48
CA ASP A 176 -15.10 -4.45 -4.84
C ASP A 176 -16.24 -4.88 -5.79
N ILE A 177 -17.30 -4.07 -5.80
CA ILE A 177 -18.45 -4.31 -6.67
C ILE A 177 -18.04 -3.90 -8.09
N PRO A 178 -18.17 -4.81 -9.09
CA PRO A 178 -17.88 -4.49 -10.48
C PRO A 178 -18.62 -3.22 -10.92
N ASP A 179 -17.88 -2.27 -11.48
CA ASP A 179 -18.43 -0.99 -11.93
C ASP A 179 -19.56 -1.26 -12.93
N PRO A 180 -20.81 -0.81 -12.67
CA PRO A 180 -21.92 -1.00 -13.58
C PRO A 180 -21.78 -0.04 -14.76
N GLN A 181 -20.76 -0.23 -15.60
CA GLN A 181 -20.67 0.48 -16.89
C GLN A 181 -21.81 0.07 -17.85
N LEU A 182 -22.60 -0.93 -17.47
CA LEU A 182 -23.86 -1.26 -18.09
C LEU A 182 -24.90 -1.52 -16.98
N PRO A 183 -25.88 -0.62 -16.77
CA PRO A 183 -27.03 -0.79 -15.87
C PRO A 183 -27.92 -2.02 -16.17
N ILE A 184 -27.53 -2.87 -17.12
CA ILE A 184 -28.30 -3.98 -17.66
C ILE A 184 -27.92 -5.32 -16.98
N HIS A 185 -26.79 -5.39 -16.26
CA HIS A 185 -26.22 -6.67 -15.82
C HIS A 185 -26.28 -6.98 -14.31
N MET A 186 -26.68 -6.04 -13.45
CA MET A 186 -26.79 -6.32 -12.01
C MET A 186 -28.28 -6.44 -11.64
N SER A 187 -28.70 -7.65 -11.30
CA SER A 187 -30.06 -7.88 -10.81
C SER A 187 -30.21 -7.32 -9.39
N VAL A 188 -31.45 -7.05 -8.98
CA VAL A 188 -31.75 -6.66 -7.58
C VAL A 188 -31.23 -7.70 -6.59
N THR A 189 -31.24 -8.98 -6.98
CA THR A 189 -30.72 -10.12 -6.21
C THR A 189 -29.20 -10.08 -6.03
N ASP A 190 -28.46 -9.55 -7.01
CA ASP A 190 -27.01 -9.40 -6.89
C ASP A 190 -26.68 -8.29 -5.87
N LEU A 191 -27.39 -7.17 -5.92
CA LEU A 191 -27.18 -6.06 -4.99
C LEU A 191 -27.52 -6.42 -3.54
N THR A 192 -28.55 -7.24 -3.31
CA THR A 192 -28.86 -7.76 -1.96
C THR A 192 -27.74 -8.62 -1.42
N THR A 193 -27.12 -9.45 -2.26
CA THR A 193 -25.99 -10.31 -1.87
C THR A 193 -24.78 -9.46 -1.45
N TRP A 194 -24.43 -8.44 -2.24
CA TRP A 194 -23.37 -7.49 -1.89
C TRP A 194 -23.65 -6.75 -0.59
N LYS A 195 -24.90 -6.35 -0.37
CA LYS A 195 -25.33 -5.71 0.87
C LYS A 195 -25.15 -6.64 2.08
N GLU A 196 -25.56 -7.90 1.97
CA GLU A 196 -25.42 -8.88 3.06
C GLU A 196 -23.95 -9.11 3.40
N MET A 197 -23.08 -9.23 2.39
CA MET A 197 -21.63 -9.36 2.59
C MET A 197 -21.05 -8.14 3.32
N PHE A 198 -21.44 -6.93 2.89
CA PHE A 198 -21.02 -5.68 3.52
C PHE A 198 -21.49 -5.58 4.98
N ASP A 199 -22.79 -5.80 5.21
CA ASP A 199 -23.39 -5.72 6.54
C ASP A 199 -22.77 -6.74 7.50
N SER A 200 -22.55 -7.98 7.04
CA SER A 200 -21.92 -9.02 7.84
C SER A 200 -20.50 -8.63 8.25
N ALA A 201 -19.68 -8.13 7.33
CA ALA A 201 -18.32 -7.70 7.63
C ALA A 201 -18.32 -6.51 8.62
N MET A 202 -19.22 -5.53 8.42
CA MET A 202 -19.33 -4.38 9.32
C MET A 202 -19.85 -4.73 10.72
N ILE A 203 -20.74 -5.72 10.84
CA ILE A 203 -21.21 -6.24 12.13
C ILE A 203 -20.04 -6.85 12.91
N ASP A 204 -19.21 -7.67 12.25
CA ASP A 204 -18.04 -8.27 12.89
C ASP A 204 -17.03 -7.21 13.35
N ILE A 205 -16.69 -6.25 12.47
CA ILE A 205 -15.77 -5.16 12.80
C ILE A 205 -16.29 -4.34 13.98
N ARG A 206 -17.59 -3.99 13.97
CA ARG A 206 -18.24 -3.28 15.08
C ARG A 206 -18.17 -4.09 16.36
N ARG A 207 -18.45 -5.39 16.28
CA ARG A 207 -18.40 -6.28 17.44
C ARG A 207 -17.01 -6.22 18.08
N PHE A 208 -15.94 -6.36 17.29
CA PHE A 208 -14.58 -6.31 17.79
C PHE A 208 -14.20 -4.94 18.38
N ALA A 209 -14.67 -3.84 17.79
CA ALA A 209 -14.40 -2.48 18.26
C ALA A 209 -14.97 -2.18 19.66
N TYR A 210 -16.07 -2.83 20.03
CA TYR A 210 -16.79 -2.57 21.29
C TYR A 210 -16.77 -3.73 22.30
N HIS A 211 -15.97 -4.78 22.07
CA HIS A 211 -15.71 -5.77 23.13
C HIS A 211 -14.93 -5.12 24.28
N THR A 212 -15.23 -5.52 25.51
CA THR A 212 -14.62 -4.96 26.72
C THR A 212 -13.80 -5.96 27.52
N ASP A 213 -14.02 -7.26 27.30
CA ASP A 213 -13.26 -8.31 27.98
C ASP A 213 -11.84 -8.43 27.40
N PRO A 214 -10.77 -8.24 28.21
CA PRO A 214 -9.40 -8.22 27.70
C PRO A 214 -8.93 -9.53 27.06
N MET A 215 -9.39 -10.68 27.54
CA MET A 215 -8.97 -11.98 27.00
C MET A 215 -9.65 -12.25 25.66
N GLN A 216 -10.95 -11.96 25.55
CA GLN A 216 -11.68 -12.06 24.28
C GLN A 216 -11.15 -11.06 23.24
N LEU A 217 -10.74 -9.86 23.66
CA LEU A 217 -10.09 -8.89 22.78
C LEU A 217 -8.78 -9.47 22.21
N ALA A 218 -7.96 -10.10 23.05
CA ALA A 218 -6.72 -10.74 22.60
C ALA A 218 -6.98 -11.88 21.60
N ASP A 219 -8.05 -12.65 21.78
CA ASP A 219 -8.43 -13.74 20.87
C ASP A 219 -8.79 -13.24 19.46
N VAL A 220 -9.30 -12.02 19.34
CA VAL A 220 -9.65 -11.42 18.04
C VAL A 220 -8.54 -10.54 17.46
N GLY A 221 -7.40 -10.42 18.14
CA GLY A 221 -6.25 -9.64 17.67
C GLY A 221 -6.20 -8.20 18.18
N VAL A 222 -6.91 -7.86 19.25
CA VAL A 222 -6.83 -6.56 19.92
C VAL A 222 -6.03 -6.72 21.21
N TYR A 223 -4.88 -6.07 21.27
CA TYR A 223 -3.92 -6.24 22.35
C TYR A 223 -3.60 -4.93 23.05
N ASN A 224 -3.46 -4.99 24.36
CA ASN A 224 -2.64 -4.06 25.13
C ASN A 224 -1.30 -4.74 25.46
N ARG A 225 -0.37 -4.03 26.10
CA ARG A 225 0.93 -4.59 26.51
C ARG A 225 0.82 -5.96 27.20
N ILE A 226 -0.05 -6.08 28.19
CA ILE A 226 -0.15 -7.26 29.05
C ILE A 226 -0.61 -8.47 28.22
N THR A 227 -1.69 -8.30 27.48
CA THR A 227 -2.27 -9.36 26.65
C THR A 227 -1.37 -9.73 25.48
N PHE A 228 -0.68 -8.76 24.87
CA PHE A 228 0.33 -9.01 23.84
C PHE A 228 1.47 -9.87 24.39
N GLU A 229 2.06 -9.45 25.51
CA GLU A 229 3.19 -10.16 26.12
C GLU A 229 2.82 -11.58 26.56
N GLN A 230 1.62 -11.76 27.11
CA GLN A 230 1.09 -13.08 27.47
C GLN A 230 0.84 -13.95 26.23
N ARG A 231 0.20 -13.41 25.18
CA ARG A 231 -0.20 -14.17 23.98
C ARG A 231 1.00 -14.67 23.20
N PHE A 232 2.04 -13.87 23.11
CA PHE A 232 3.25 -14.18 22.33
C PHE A 232 4.43 -14.64 23.20
N ALA A 233 4.20 -14.89 24.50
CA ALA A 233 5.24 -15.26 25.46
C ALA A 233 6.48 -14.33 25.40
N MET A 234 6.23 -13.03 25.23
CA MET A 234 7.26 -12.01 25.08
C MET A 234 7.67 -11.49 26.46
N GLN A 235 8.98 -11.38 26.69
CA GLN A 235 9.53 -10.87 27.96
C GLN A 235 10.35 -9.60 27.71
N TRP A 236 10.02 -8.53 28.40
CA TRP A 236 10.79 -7.29 28.38
C TRP A 236 11.87 -7.30 29.47
N GLN A 237 13.13 -7.16 29.06
CA GLN A 237 14.26 -6.92 29.95
C GLN A 237 14.49 -5.42 30.10
N GLU A 238 14.65 -4.92 31.32
CA GLU A 238 14.98 -3.50 31.58
C GLU A 238 16.46 -3.18 31.37
#